data_AF-A0A811UL30-F1
#
_entry.id   AF-A0A811UL30-F1
#
_cell.length_a   1.000
_cell.length_b   1.000
_cell.length_c   1.000
_cell.angle_alpha   90.00
_cell.angle_beta   90.00
_cell.angle_gamma   90.00
#
_symmetry.space_group_name_H-M   'P 1'
#
loop_
_entity.id
_entity.type
_entity.pdbx_description
1 polymer ?
#
loop_
_entity_poly.entity_id
_entity_poly.type
_entity_poly.pdbx_seq_one_letter_code
_entity_poly.pdbx_strand_id
1 'polypeptide(L)'
;MSQKKRINIGPFSRTHSQLAQVVREVKRTPYGKRIRCISLASRQQLCINPQVKHLGSLSVINERCLDLAPKNKDGKENVPSKCCKYRKASLMQNLNESALLKIMDIEELVAEGESLNACPYYAAREAAKSAQLVMLSYQMLLHRRTRQQAGIDLRGAIVIIDEAHNLLDTIAHLHSCELNLHSLILLQQQLSAYKKRYIKRFSSTSLLNINQLIFIVKRLLKLLQTSAPIFRVLRTYELTAEGEFYNIDLYGLLKFCDQSRLAQKLQGFAENPINYTKTKEQELTEGSATKQLLKQIEILQKNNKSSPEK
;
A
#
# COMPACT_ATOMS: atom_id res chain seq x y z
N MET A 1 -11.71 -10.01 -36.99
CA MET A 1 -11.66 -10.88 -35.79
C MET A 1 -10.57 -10.40 -34.86
N SER A 2 -10.91 -9.70 -33.78
CA SER A 2 -9.92 -9.23 -32.80
C SER A 2 -9.52 -10.41 -31.92
N GLN A 3 -8.35 -11.01 -32.18
CA GLN A 3 -7.76 -12.00 -31.26
C GLN A 3 -7.59 -11.30 -29.91
N LYS A 4 -8.43 -11.65 -28.92
CA LYS A 4 -8.19 -11.30 -27.52
C LYS A 4 -6.83 -11.88 -27.14
N LYS A 5 -5.80 -11.03 -27.13
CA LYS A 5 -4.45 -11.39 -26.69
C LYS A 5 -4.56 -11.96 -25.28
N ARG A 6 -4.26 -13.25 -25.12
CA ARG A 6 -4.17 -13.89 -23.80
C ARG A 6 -2.97 -13.30 -23.08
N ILE A 7 -3.23 -12.54 -22.02
CA ILE A 7 -2.19 -12.04 -21.11
C ILE A 7 -1.86 -13.19 -20.17
N ASN A 8 -0.61 -13.67 -20.21
CA ASN A 8 -0.14 -14.61 -19.20
C ASN A 8 0.50 -13.77 -18.09
N ILE A 9 0.06 -13.99 -16.86
CA ILE A 9 0.57 -13.27 -15.69
C ILE A 9 1.41 -14.29 -14.92
N GLY A 10 2.73 -14.04 -14.97
CA GLY A 10 3.78 -14.97 -14.55
C GLY A 10 4.22 -14.77 -13.11
N PRO A 11 5.15 -15.63 -12.64
CA PRO A 11 5.25 -16.07 -11.26
C PRO A 11 5.35 -14.92 -10.28
N PHE A 12 4.37 -14.90 -9.39
CA PHE A 12 4.31 -13.98 -8.27
C PHE A 12 5.15 -14.56 -7.16
N SER A 13 6.08 -13.77 -6.66
CA SER A 13 6.97 -14.17 -5.60
C SER A 13 6.91 -13.15 -4.47
N ARG A 14 7.34 -13.56 -3.28
CA ARG A 14 7.25 -12.76 -2.06
C ARG A 14 8.22 -11.58 -2.10
N THR A 15 9.35 -11.72 -2.79
CA THR A 15 10.40 -10.70 -2.85
C THR A 15 10.73 -10.29 -4.29
N HIS A 16 11.17 -9.04 -4.45
CA HIS A 16 11.58 -8.53 -5.75
C HIS A 16 12.81 -9.26 -6.32
N SER A 17 13.67 -9.81 -5.47
CA SER A 17 14.82 -10.63 -5.86
C SER A 17 14.38 -11.93 -6.54
N GLN A 18 13.29 -12.56 -6.09
CA GLN A 18 12.72 -13.73 -6.73
C GLN A 18 12.13 -13.37 -8.11
N LEU A 19 11.44 -12.22 -8.24
CA LEU A 19 10.98 -11.72 -9.55
C LEU A 19 12.17 -11.52 -10.52
N ALA A 20 13.26 -10.91 -10.06
CA ALA A 20 14.45 -10.71 -10.88
C ALA A 20 15.11 -12.04 -11.29
N GLN A 21 15.09 -13.06 -10.43
CA GLN A 21 15.54 -14.41 -10.79
C GLN A 21 14.70 -15.01 -11.93
N VAL A 22 13.37 -14.93 -11.85
CA VAL A 22 12.49 -15.42 -12.91
C VAL A 22 12.77 -14.67 -14.22
N VAL A 23 12.91 -13.35 -14.16
CA VAL A 23 13.20 -12.54 -15.35
C VAL A 23 14.51 -13.00 -16.02
N ARG A 24 15.55 -13.31 -15.23
CA ARG A 24 16.80 -13.87 -15.73
C ARG A 24 16.63 -15.25 -16.39
N GLU A 25 15.81 -16.12 -15.80
CA GLU A 25 15.52 -17.42 -16.39
C GLU A 25 14.70 -17.29 -17.70
N VAL A 26 13.71 -16.40 -17.76
CA VAL A 26 12.96 -16.12 -18.99
C VAL A 26 13.89 -15.65 -20.11
N LYS A 27 14.87 -14.79 -19.80
CA LYS A 27 15.89 -14.34 -20.77
C LYS A 27 16.74 -15.49 -21.34
N ARG A 28 17.03 -16.51 -20.53
CA ARG A 28 17.81 -17.69 -20.94
C ARG A 28 17.03 -18.64 -21.85
N THR A 29 15.71 -18.58 -21.84
CA THR A 29 14.88 -19.43 -22.71
C THR A 29 15.00 -19.03 -24.19
N PRO A 30 14.71 -19.96 -25.13
CA PRO A 30 14.60 -19.63 -26.55
C PRO A 30 13.56 -18.54 -26.87
N TYR A 31 12.64 -18.29 -25.94
CA TYR A 31 11.58 -17.29 -26.07
C TYR A 31 12.00 -15.88 -25.63
N GLY A 32 13.16 -15.71 -24.99
CA GLY A 32 13.60 -14.44 -24.40
C GLY A 32 13.69 -13.27 -25.38
N LYS A 33 13.85 -13.53 -26.68
CA LYS A 33 13.86 -12.50 -27.74
C LYS A 33 12.48 -12.25 -28.38
N ARG A 34 11.49 -13.11 -28.13
CA ARG A 34 10.16 -13.09 -28.77
C ARG A 34 9.06 -12.64 -27.82
N ILE A 35 9.22 -12.90 -26.52
CA ILE A 35 8.21 -12.61 -25.52
C ILE A 35 8.35 -11.19 -24.99
N ARG A 36 7.22 -10.48 -24.89
CA ARG A 36 7.16 -9.18 -24.23
C ARG A 36 6.88 -9.39 -22.76
N CYS A 37 7.92 -9.23 -21.93
CA CYS A 37 7.88 -9.43 -20.49
C CYS A 37 8.09 -8.11 -19.76
N ILE A 38 7.16 -7.75 -18.86
CA ILE A 38 7.21 -6.52 -18.07
C ILE A 38 7.11 -6.83 -16.59
N SER A 39 8.00 -6.23 -15.80
CA SER A 39 7.95 -6.27 -14.34
C SER A 39 7.29 -5.01 -13.79
N LEU A 40 6.21 -5.15 -13.02
CA LEU A 40 5.62 -4.03 -12.29
C LEU A 40 6.08 -4.01 -10.85
N ALA A 41 6.30 -2.79 -10.34
CA ALA A 41 6.76 -2.56 -8.97
C ALA A 41 6.15 -1.29 -8.38
N SER A 42 6.42 -1.05 -7.11
CA SER A 42 5.98 0.15 -6.41
C SER A 42 6.68 1.41 -6.92
N ARG A 43 6.12 2.60 -6.62
CA ARG A 43 6.81 3.87 -6.89
C ARG A 43 8.13 3.97 -6.16
N GLN A 44 8.26 3.39 -4.97
CA GLN A 44 9.51 3.42 -4.20
C GLN A 44 10.68 2.78 -4.95
N GLN A 45 10.41 1.76 -5.76
CA GLN A 45 11.45 1.05 -6.52
C GLN A 45 11.69 1.67 -7.90
N LEU A 46 10.62 2.12 -8.56
CA LEU A 46 10.69 2.60 -9.95
C LEU A 46 10.89 4.12 -10.06
N CYS A 47 10.88 4.88 -8.96
CA CYS A 47 11.02 6.34 -9.04
C CYS A 47 12.48 6.77 -9.22
N ILE A 48 12.71 7.55 -10.26
CA ILE A 48 14.02 8.17 -10.57
C ILE A 48 14.05 9.67 -10.24
N ASN A 49 12.94 10.25 -9.77
CA ASN A 49 12.90 11.67 -9.44
C ASN A 49 13.54 11.89 -8.05
N PRO A 50 14.68 12.61 -7.93
CA PRO A 50 15.37 12.79 -6.65
C PRO A 50 14.50 13.49 -5.60
N GLN A 51 13.55 14.34 -6.00
CA GLN A 51 12.60 15.00 -5.08
C GLN A 51 11.60 14.03 -4.44
N VAL A 52 11.44 12.84 -5.01
CA VAL A 52 10.45 11.84 -4.59
C VAL A 52 11.10 10.56 -4.08
N LYS A 53 12.17 10.09 -4.74
CA LYS A 53 12.85 8.81 -4.46
C LYS A 53 13.33 8.68 -3.01
N HIS A 54 13.82 9.77 -2.43
CA HIS A 54 14.41 9.78 -1.08
C HIS A 54 13.41 10.03 0.05
N LEU A 55 12.11 10.08 -0.24
CA LEU A 55 11.08 10.25 0.79
C LEU A 55 10.98 8.95 1.62
N GLY A 56 11.04 9.07 2.94
CA GLY A 56 11.23 7.94 3.85
C GLY A 56 10.09 6.91 3.93
N SER A 57 8.91 7.18 3.36
CA SER A 57 7.80 6.22 3.37
C SER A 57 7.08 6.13 2.01
N LEU A 58 6.61 4.93 1.67
CA LEU A 58 5.86 4.66 0.44
C LEU A 58 4.61 5.55 0.29
N SER A 59 3.94 5.86 1.41
CA SER A 59 2.77 6.76 1.42
C SER A 59 3.16 8.16 0.94
N VAL A 60 4.24 8.72 1.49
CA VAL A 60 4.73 10.05 1.13
C VAL A 60 5.25 10.11 -0.30
N ILE A 61 5.92 9.04 -0.76
CA ILE A 61 6.32 8.86 -2.17
C ILE A 61 5.09 8.91 -3.09
N ASN A 62 4.04 8.17 -2.75
CA ASN A 62 2.82 8.11 -3.55
C ASN A 62 2.14 9.48 -3.65
N GLU A 63 1.93 10.16 -2.52
CA GLU A 63 1.29 11.47 -2.47
C GLU A 63 2.11 12.52 -3.24
N ARG A 64 3.43 12.62 -2.98
CA ARG A 64 4.29 13.55 -3.72
C ARG A 64 4.33 13.27 -5.22
N CYS A 65 4.31 12.01 -5.63
CA CYS A 65 4.23 11.67 -7.05
C CYS A 65 2.90 12.12 -7.69
N LEU A 66 1.80 12.04 -6.93
CA LEU A 66 0.47 12.49 -7.39
C LEU A 66 0.38 14.02 -7.42
N ASP A 67 0.98 14.73 -6.45
CA ASP A 67 1.06 16.19 -6.44
C ASP A 67 1.79 16.76 -7.68
N LEU A 68 2.81 16.03 -8.15
CA LEU A 68 3.58 16.37 -9.35
C LEU A 68 2.90 15.92 -10.66
N ALA A 69 1.72 15.31 -10.59
CA ALA A 69 0.95 14.99 -11.78
C ALA A 69 0.42 16.28 -12.42
N PRO A 70 0.38 16.36 -13.76
CA PRO A 70 -0.26 17.49 -14.43
C PRO A 70 -1.73 17.57 -14.00
N LYS A 71 -2.11 18.67 -13.35
CA LYS A 71 -3.51 18.98 -13.04
C LYS A 71 -4.14 19.50 -14.32
N ASN A 72 -4.87 18.63 -15.02
CA ASN A 72 -5.72 19.08 -16.11
C ASN A 72 -7.04 19.59 -15.52
N LYS A 73 -7.33 20.87 -15.78
CA LYS A 73 -8.64 21.55 -15.73
C LYS A 73 -9.16 21.99 -14.35
N ASP A 74 -8.86 23.24 -14.00
CA ASP A 74 -9.81 24.35 -14.13
C ASP A 74 -8.98 25.62 -14.31
N GLY A 75 -9.32 26.45 -15.31
CA GLY A 75 -8.54 27.61 -15.75
C GLY A 75 -8.49 28.78 -14.76
N LYS A 76 -8.20 28.52 -13.48
CA LYS A 76 -7.95 29.53 -12.47
C LYS A 76 -6.67 29.22 -11.70
N GLU A 77 -5.81 30.22 -11.75
CA GLU A 77 -4.59 30.43 -10.98
C GLU A 77 -3.31 29.74 -11.48
N ASN A 78 -2.44 30.61 -12.01
CA ASN A 78 -1.01 30.43 -12.26
C ASN A 78 -0.25 30.11 -10.96
N VAL A 79 -0.48 28.92 -10.40
CA VAL A 79 0.49 28.33 -9.47
C VAL A 79 1.40 27.45 -10.33
N PRO A 80 2.73 27.67 -10.37
CA PRO A 80 3.64 26.78 -11.07
C PRO A 80 3.69 25.44 -10.33
N SER A 81 2.70 24.58 -10.57
CA SER A 81 2.72 23.20 -10.13
C SER A 81 3.79 22.52 -10.97
N LYS A 82 5.02 22.43 -10.44
CA LYS A 82 6.16 21.79 -11.08
C LYS A 82 5.75 20.37 -11.47
N CYS A 83 5.35 20.17 -12.72
CA CYS A 83 5.00 18.86 -13.22
C CYS A 83 6.25 17.97 -13.21
N CYS A 84 6.07 16.68 -12.99
CA CYS A 84 7.18 15.73 -13.02
C CYS A 84 7.85 15.74 -14.41
N LYS A 85 9.12 16.18 -14.48
CA LYS A 85 9.89 16.30 -15.73
C LYS A 85 10.03 14.97 -16.50
N TYR A 86 9.98 13.85 -15.78
CA TYR A 86 10.11 12.50 -16.32
C TYR A 86 8.81 11.92 -16.90
N ARG A 87 7.66 12.62 -16.75
CA ARG A 87 6.34 12.14 -17.18
C ARG A 87 5.87 12.75 -18.52
N LYS A 88 6.80 13.27 -19.33
CA LYS A 88 6.47 13.81 -20.67
C LYS A 88 6.10 12.67 -21.62
N ALA A 89 5.01 12.82 -22.38
CA ALA A 89 4.46 11.76 -23.22
C ALA A 89 5.50 11.13 -24.19
N SER A 90 6.33 11.96 -24.83
CA SER A 90 7.38 11.47 -25.75
C SER A 90 8.45 10.62 -25.06
N LEU A 91 8.94 11.05 -23.89
CA LEU A 91 9.93 10.28 -23.11
C LEU A 91 9.35 8.95 -22.63
N MET A 92 8.08 8.97 -22.21
CA MET A 92 7.34 7.78 -21.79
C MET A 92 7.17 6.76 -22.90
N GLN A 93 6.95 7.22 -24.15
CA GLN A 93 6.80 6.36 -25.30
C GLN A 93 8.11 5.59 -25.59
N ASN A 94 9.24 6.28 -25.62
CA ASN A 94 10.54 5.65 -25.88
C ASN A 94 10.87 4.55 -24.85
N LEU A 95 10.66 4.84 -23.56
CA LEU A 95 10.91 3.85 -22.51
C LEU A 95 9.92 2.67 -22.55
N ASN A 96 8.66 2.92 -22.93
CA ASN A 96 7.67 1.86 -23.12
C ASN A 96 8.10 0.91 -24.25
N GLU A 97 8.49 1.45 -25.40
CA GLU A 97 8.96 0.67 -26.55
C GLU A 97 10.21 -0.14 -26.18
N SER A 98 11.20 0.48 -25.51
CA SER A 98 12.38 -0.22 -25.00
C SER A 98 12.01 -1.37 -24.05
N ALA A 99 11.07 -1.15 -23.12
CA ALA A 99 10.59 -2.17 -22.20
C ALA A 99 9.83 -3.32 -22.87
N LEU A 100 9.20 -3.09 -24.02
CA LEU A 100 8.55 -4.15 -24.79
C LEU A 100 9.53 -4.94 -25.67
N LEU A 101 10.62 -4.31 -26.11
CA LEU A 101 11.64 -4.93 -26.96
C LEU A 101 12.67 -5.73 -26.16
N LYS A 102 13.09 -5.20 -25.01
CA LYS A 102 14.08 -5.81 -24.12
C LYS A 102 13.41 -6.26 -22.84
N ILE A 103 13.56 -7.55 -22.52
CA ILE A 103 13.17 -8.05 -21.21
C ILE A 103 14.08 -7.40 -20.16
N MET A 104 13.47 -6.68 -19.22
CA MET A 104 14.18 -6.00 -18.14
C MET A 104 13.59 -6.40 -16.79
N ASP A 105 14.45 -6.59 -15.80
CA ASP A 105 14.03 -6.60 -14.40
C ASP A 105 13.76 -5.16 -13.91
N ILE A 106 13.42 -5.02 -12.63
CA ILE A 106 13.07 -3.71 -12.05
C ILE A 106 14.27 -2.75 -12.07
N GLU A 107 15.48 -3.25 -11.82
CA GLU A 107 16.69 -2.44 -11.67
C GLU A 107 17.19 -2.00 -13.05
N GLU A 108 17.19 -2.90 -14.02
CA GLU A 108 17.49 -2.60 -15.42
C GLU A 108 16.51 -1.58 -16.01
N LEU A 109 15.22 -1.70 -15.69
CA LEU A 109 14.21 -0.75 -16.16
C LEU A 109 14.39 0.65 -15.54
N VAL A 110 14.86 0.71 -14.28
CA VAL A 110 15.23 1.97 -13.63
C VAL A 110 16.42 2.60 -14.32
N ALA A 111 17.49 1.84 -14.59
CA ALA A 111 18.67 2.31 -15.29
C ALA A 111 18.34 2.83 -16.71
N GLU A 112 17.48 2.11 -17.44
CA GLU A 112 17.00 2.54 -18.76
C GLU A 112 16.21 3.86 -18.67
N GLY A 113 15.35 4.01 -17.66
CA GLY A 113 14.61 5.25 -17.46
C GLY A 113 15.48 6.43 -17.03
N GLU A 114 16.56 6.19 -16.29
CA GLU A 114 17.58 7.20 -15.97
C GLU A 114 18.29 7.67 -17.26
N SER A 115 18.68 6.73 -18.13
CA SER A 115 19.28 7.04 -19.43
C SER A 115 18.35 7.86 -20.34
N LEU A 116 17.09 7.44 -20.46
CA LEU A 116 16.09 8.09 -21.31
C LEU A 116 15.39 9.30 -20.65
N ASN A 117 15.74 9.64 -19.41
CA ASN A 117 15.06 10.66 -18.60
C ASN A 117 13.54 10.48 -18.54
N ALA A 118 13.06 9.23 -18.54
CA ALA A 118 11.66 8.85 -18.61
C ALA A 118 11.24 8.09 -17.34
N CYS A 119 10.00 8.27 -16.88
CA CYS A 119 9.54 7.66 -15.63
C CYS A 119 9.30 6.15 -15.78
N PRO A 120 10.11 5.27 -15.13
CA PRO A 120 9.93 3.81 -15.23
C PRO A 120 8.56 3.34 -14.75
N TYR A 121 8.07 3.91 -13.66
CA TYR A 121 6.79 3.53 -13.05
C TYR A 121 5.61 3.63 -14.02
N TYR A 122 5.48 4.76 -14.72
CA TYR A 122 4.38 4.93 -15.67
C TYR A 122 4.63 4.19 -16.99
N ALA A 123 5.90 3.98 -17.38
CA ALA A 123 6.26 3.36 -18.65
C ALA A 123 5.97 1.87 -18.59
N ALA A 124 6.38 1.22 -17.50
CA ALA A 124 6.09 -0.18 -17.21
C ALA A 124 4.58 -0.45 -17.26
N ARG A 125 3.78 0.44 -16.66
CA ARG A 125 2.32 0.30 -16.62
C ARG A 125 1.66 0.45 -17.99
N GLU A 126 2.18 1.33 -18.83
CA GLU A 126 1.69 1.46 -20.20
C GLU A 126 2.12 0.26 -21.05
N ALA A 127 3.37 -0.20 -20.91
CA ALA A 127 3.90 -1.39 -21.56
C ALA A 127 3.15 -2.67 -21.16
N ALA A 128 2.73 -2.79 -19.89
CA ALA A 128 1.98 -3.94 -19.39
C ALA A 128 0.68 -4.22 -20.16
N LYS A 129 0.07 -3.20 -20.79
CA LYS A 129 -1.13 -3.37 -21.64
C LYS A 129 -0.85 -4.20 -22.91
N SER A 130 0.39 -4.16 -23.39
CA SER A 130 0.85 -4.83 -24.60
C SER A 130 1.72 -6.07 -24.31
N ALA A 131 2.07 -6.29 -23.05
CA ALA A 131 2.89 -7.41 -22.60
C ALA A 131 2.18 -8.75 -22.74
N GLN A 132 2.96 -9.81 -22.96
CA GLN A 132 2.48 -11.20 -22.94
C GLN A 132 2.71 -11.84 -21.59
N LEU A 133 3.78 -11.44 -20.90
CA LEU A 133 4.15 -11.89 -19.57
C LEU A 133 4.24 -10.68 -18.64
N VAL A 134 3.46 -10.66 -17.58
CA VAL A 134 3.52 -9.60 -16.56
C VAL A 134 3.95 -10.19 -15.23
N MET A 135 5.08 -9.70 -14.70
CA MET A 135 5.60 -10.07 -13.39
C MET A 135 5.06 -9.11 -12.33
N LEU A 136 4.45 -9.65 -11.28
CA LEU A 136 3.75 -8.88 -10.25
C LEU A 136 4.09 -9.46 -8.86
N SER A 137 4.05 -8.62 -7.82
CA SER A 137 4.06 -9.11 -6.44
C SER A 137 2.69 -9.65 -6.01
N TYR A 138 2.65 -10.48 -4.96
CA TYR A 138 1.38 -10.91 -4.34
C TYR A 138 0.49 -9.73 -3.95
N GLN A 139 1.07 -8.67 -3.40
CA GLN A 139 0.31 -7.49 -2.97
C GLN A 139 -0.38 -6.81 -4.16
N MET A 140 0.34 -6.66 -5.28
CA MET A 140 -0.23 -6.11 -6.50
C MET A 140 -1.30 -7.02 -7.08
N LEU A 141 -1.13 -8.35 -7.05
CA LEU A 141 -2.13 -9.31 -7.53
C LEU A 141 -3.36 -9.38 -6.65
N LEU A 142 -3.24 -9.39 -5.33
CA LEU A 142 -4.34 -9.74 -4.43
C LEU A 142 -5.14 -8.51 -4.01
N HIS A 143 -4.49 -7.35 -3.86
CA HIS A 143 -5.17 -6.12 -3.49
C HIS A 143 -5.90 -5.50 -4.70
N ARG A 144 -7.24 -5.61 -4.72
CA ARG A 144 -8.10 -5.19 -5.83
C ARG A 144 -7.84 -3.75 -6.29
N ARG A 145 -7.73 -2.81 -5.34
CA ARG A 145 -7.51 -1.40 -5.66
C ARG A 145 -6.15 -1.19 -6.35
N THR A 146 -5.10 -1.88 -5.90
CA THR A 146 -3.77 -1.80 -6.50
C THR A 146 -3.76 -2.41 -7.91
N ARG A 147 -4.38 -3.58 -8.10
CA ARG A 147 -4.54 -4.20 -9.44
C ARG A 147 -5.20 -3.27 -10.44
N GLN A 148 -6.37 -2.74 -10.07
CA GLN A 148 -7.16 -1.85 -10.93
C GLN A 148 -6.39 -0.57 -11.24
N GLN A 149 -5.74 0.00 -10.22
CA GLN A 149 -4.87 1.15 -10.43
C GLN A 149 -3.75 0.81 -11.39
N ALA A 150 -3.14 -0.36 -11.36
CA ALA A 150 -2.09 -0.77 -12.30
C ALA A 150 -2.59 -1.11 -13.71
N GLY A 151 -3.92 -1.15 -13.94
CA GLY A 151 -4.50 -1.49 -15.23
C GLY A 151 -4.49 -2.99 -15.54
N ILE A 152 -4.35 -3.83 -14.51
CA ILE A 152 -4.27 -5.29 -14.66
C ILE A 152 -5.69 -5.86 -14.66
N ASP A 153 -6.06 -6.49 -15.78
CA ASP A 153 -7.28 -7.28 -15.91
C ASP A 153 -6.94 -8.77 -15.90
N LEU A 154 -7.58 -9.53 -15.02
CA LEU A 154 -7.35 -10.97 -14.89
C LEU A 154 -8.29 -11.79 -15.78
N ARG A 155 -9.29 -11.17 -16.43
CA ARG A 155 -10.27 -11.89 -17.25
C ARG A 155 -9.60 -12.55 -18.45
N GLY A 156 -9.65 -13.88 -18.51
CA GLY A 156 -9.01 -14.66 -19.56
C GLY A 156 -7.48 -14.74 -19.46
N ALA A 157 -6.91 -14.29 -18.33
CA ALA A 157 -5.49 -14.42 -18.04
C ALA A 157 -5.16 -15.76 -17.36
N ILE A 158 -3.98 -16.30 -17.63
CA ILE A 158 -3.41 -17.40 -16.86
C ILE A 158 -2.61 -16.78 -15.72
N VAL A 159 -2.89 -17.19 -14.47
CA VAL A 159 -2.24 -16.67 -13.27
C VAL A 159 -1.40 -17.79 -12.67
N ILE A 160 -0.08 -17.62 -12.66
CA ILE A 160 0.86 -18.61 -12.11
C ILE A 160 1.39 -18.11 -10.77
N ILE A 161 0.97 -18.71 -9.65
CA ILE A 161 1.47 -18.36 -8.31
C ILE A 161 2.62 -19.29 -7.96
N ASP A 162 3.81 -18.71 -7.83
CA ASP A 162 4.97 -19.42 -7.30
C ASP A 162 4.98 -19.32 -5.78
N GLU A 163 5.55 -20.31 -5.10
CA GLU A 163 5.63 -20.37 -3.63
C GLU A 163 4.29 -20.15 -2.89
N ALA A 164 3.20 -20.70 -3.44
CA ALA A 164 1.82 -20.48 -2.99
C ALA A 164 1.56 -20.85 -1.52
N HIS A 165 2.48 -21.56 -0.86
CA HIS A 165 2.42 -21.81 0.59
C HIS A 165 2.41 -20.51 1.42
N ASN A 166 2.97 -19.41 0.90
CA ASN A 166 2.97 -18.08 1.56
C ASN A 166 1.71 -17.24 1.27
N LEU A 167 0.79 -17.75 0.45
CA LEU A 167 -0.33 -16.97 -0.07
C LEU A 167 -1.29 -16.53 1.04
N LEU A 168 -1.66 -17.46 1.92
CA LEU A 168 -2.62 -17.22 3.01
C LEU A 168 -2.08 -16.17 4.00
N ASP A 169 -0.83 -16.30 4.41
CA ASP A 169 -0.16 -15.32 5.27
C ASP A 169 -0.15 -13.93 4.65
N THR A 170 0.09 -13.86 3.34
CA THR A 170 0.10 -12.59 2.63
C THR A 170 -1.29 -11.96 2.56
N ILE A 171 -2.34 -12.77 2.33
CA ILE A 171 -3.73 -12.30 2.35
C ILE A 171 -4.10 -11.80 3.75
N ALA A 172 -3.77 -12.58 4.79
CA ALA A 172 -4.01 -12.19 6.18
C ALA A 172 -3.32 -10.86 6.50
N HIS A 173 -2.05 -10.70 6.10
CA HIS A 173 -1.32 -9.47 6.32
C HIS A 173 -1.93 -8.27 5.58
N LEU A 174 -2.30 -8.44 4.30
CA LEU A 174 -2.92 -7.41 3.46
C LEU A 174 -4.25 -6.88 4.02
N HIS A 175 -4.98 -7.70 4.77
CA HIS A 175 -6.27 -7.37 5.36
C HIS A 175 -6.21 -7.14 6.86
N SER A 176 -5.00 -7.04 7.42
CA SER A 176 -4.75 -6.74 8.83
C SER A 176 -4.04 -5.41 8.99
N CYS A 177 -4.23 -4.76 10.14
CA CYS A 177 -3.41 -3.64 10.56
C CYS A 177 -3.04 -3.80 12.03
N GLU A 178 -1.83 -3.34 12.39
CA GLU A 178 -1.35 -3.33 13.76
C GLU A 178 -1.31 -1.89 14.25
N LEU A 179 -1.94 -1.64 15.38
CA LEU A 179 -1.97 -0.34 16.04
C LEU A 179 -1.37 -0.51 17.43
N ASN A 180 -0.40 0.35 17.77
CA ASN A 180 0.15 0.40 19.11
C ASN A 180 -0.36 1.64 19.86
N LEU A 181 -0.16 1.63 21.18
CA LEU A 181 -0.59 2.71 22.06
C LEU A 181 -0.03 4.07 21.61
N HIS A 182 1.26 4.10 21.23
CA HIS A 182 1.92 5.31 20.76
C HIS A 182 1.26 5.90 19.49
N SER A 183 0.94 5.06 18.50
CA SER A 183 0.25 5.46 17.27
C SER A 183 -1.10 6.11 17.56
N LEU A 184 -1.86 5.59 18.53
CA LEU A 184 -3.16 6.14 18.91
C LEU A 184 -3.03 7.45 19.70
N ILE A 185 -2.01 7.59 20.56
CA ILE A 185 -1.72 8.84 21.27
C ILE A 185 -1.40 9.94 20.26
N LEU A 186 -0.51 9.65 19.30
CA LEU A 186 -0.15 10.58 18.24
C LEU A 186 -1.37 10.97 17.40
N LEU A 187 -2.21 10.01 17.01
CA LEU A 187 -3.42 10.27 16.25
C LEU A 187 -4.40 11.18 17.02
N GLN A 188 -4.56 10.97 18.32
CA GLN A 188 -5.40 11.81 19.18
C GLN A 188 -4.90 13.27 19.21
N GLN A 189 -3.59 13.47 19.34
CA GLN A 189 -2.96 14.78 19.34
C GLN A 189 -3.16 15.47 17.98
N GLN A 190 -2.91 14.76 16.88
CA GLN A 190 -3.08 15.27 15.51
C GLN A 190 -4.53 15.68 15.23
N LEU A 191 -5.50 14.82 15.56
CA LEU A 191 -6.92 15.14 15.38
C LEU A 191 -7.35 16.35 16.21
N SER A 192 -6.88 16.45 17.46
CA SER A 192 -7.21 17.56 18.34
C SER A 192 -6.61 18.88 17.85
N ALA A 193 -5.36 18.86 17.39
CA ALA A 193 -4.69 20.02 16.81
C ALA A 193 -5.35 20.46 15.49
N TYR A 194 -5.67 19.50 14.61
CA TYR A 194 -6.40 19.75 13.37
C TYR A 194 -7.76 20.39 13.63
N LYS A 195 -8.51 19.83 14.60
CA LYS A 195 -9.79 20.39 15.03
C LYS A 195 -9.62 21.83 15.50
N LYS A 196 -8.70 22.09 16.43
CA LYS A 196 -8.47 23.42 17.01
C LYS A 196 -8.10 24.46 15.95
N ARG A 197 -7.24 24.10 14.99
CA ARG A 197 -6.78 25.02 13.94
C ARG A 197 -7.88 25.41 12.96
N TYR A 198 -8.76 24.48 12.60
CA TYR A 198 -9.72 24.68 11.51
C TYR A 198 -11.19 24.69 11.95
N ILE A 199 -11.48 24.75 13.25
CA ILE A 199 -12.84 24.69 13.80
C ILE A 199 -13.82 25.68 13.13
N LYS A 200 -13.36 26.91 12.85
CA LYS A 200 -14.17 27.96 12.21
C LYS A 200 -14.51 27.68 10.74
N ARG A 201 -13.83 26.73 10.09
CA ARG A 201 -14.00 26.39 8.67
C ARG A 201 -14.82 25.12 8.45
N PHE A 202 -15.15 24.38 9.51
CA PHE A 202 -15.89 23.14 9.37
C PHE A 202 -17.39 23.41 9.25
N SER A 203 -18.04 22.64 8.38
CA SER A 203 -19.49 22.46 8.45
C SER A 203 -19.86 21.68 9.71
N SER A 204 -21.11 21.80 10.16
CA SER A 204 -21.65 21.06 11.31
C SER A 204 -21.43 19.54 11.15
N THR A 205 -21.63 19.01 9.95
CA THR A 205 -21.40 17.60 9.62
C THR A 205 -19.93 17.19 9.74
N SER A 206 -19.01 18.01 9.22
CA SER A 206 -17.57 17.72 9.30
C SER A 206 -17.08 17.74 10.74
N LEU A 207 -17.57 18.71 11.53
CA LEU A 207 -17.24 18.83 12.94
C LEU A 207 -17.76 17.63 13.74
N LEU A 208 -18.99 17.17 13.46
CA LEU A 208 -19.56 15.96 14.07
C LEU A 208 -18.67 14.74 13.79
N ASN A 209 -18.31 14.50 12.53
CA ASN A 209 -17.48 13.35 12.14
C ASN A 209 -16.09 13.40 12.82
N ILE A 210 -15.45 14.58 12.86
CA ILE A 210 -14.16 14.75 13.55
C ILE A 210 -14.30 14.47 15.06
N ASN A 211 -15.38 14.92 15.69
CA ASN A 211 -15.64 14.65 17.11
C ASN A 211 -15.85 13.17 17.38
N GLN A 212 -16.61 12.47 16.53
CA GLN A 212 -16.81 11.03 16.63
C GLN A 212 -15.50 10.25 16.47
N LEU A 213 -14.62 10.65 15.53
CA LEU A 213 -13.29 10.06 15.39
C LEU A 213 -12.44 10.25 16.65
N ILE A 214 -12.40 11.48 17.20
CA ILE A 214 -11.69 11.76 18.46
C ILE A 214 -12.24 10.92 19.61
N PHE A 215 -13.56 10.74 19.67
CA PHE A 215 -14.21 9.92 20.68
C PHE A 215 -13.80 8.44 20.55
N ILE A 216 -13.86 7.86 19.35
CA ILE A 216 -13.43 6.48 19.10
C ILE A 216 -11.96 6.29 19.50
N VAL A 217 -11.06 7.19 19.08
CA VAL A 217 -9.63 7.10 19.43
C VAL A 217 -9.42 7.16 20.94
N LYS A 218 -10.14 8.02 21.66
CA LYS A 218 -10.11 8.08 23.14
C LYS A 218 -10.53 6.76 23.78
N ARG A 219 -11.58 6.12 23.26
CA ARG A 219 -12.09 4.85 23.78
C ARG A 219 -11.11 3.71 23.53
N LEU A 220 -10.53 3.64 22.32
CA LEU A 220 -9.47 2.67 22.00
C LEU A 220 -8.24 2.84 22.88
N LEU A 221 -7.82 4.09 23.15
CA LEU A 221 -6.72 4.38 24.09
C LEU A 221 -7.02 3.86 25.49
N LYS A 222 -8.23 4.11 26.00
CA LYS A 222 -8.65 3.61 27.32
C LYS A 222 -8.60 2.08 27.37
N LEU A 223 -9.10 1.40 26.33
CA LEU A 223 -9.07 -0.07 26.26
C LEU A 223 -7.63 -0.63 26.29
N LEU A 224 -6.69 0.02 25.62
CA LEU A 224 -5.29 -0.41 25.58
C LEU A 224 -4.47 -0.04 26.83
N GLN A 225 -4.85 1.02 27.55
CA GLN A 225 -4.19 1.42 28.79
C GLN A 225 -4.67 0.65 30.02
N THR A 226 -5.87 0.08 29.96
CA THR A 226 -6.56 -0.48 31.12
C THR A 226 -6.50 -2.01 31.12
N SER A 227 -5.31 -2.62 31.29
CA SER A 227 -5.14 -3.99 31.85
C SER A 227 -3.70 -4.54 31.66
N ALA A 228 -3.32 -5.46 32.54
CA ALA A 228 -2.17 -6.36 32.40
C ALA A 228 -2.17 -7.08 31.02
N PRO A 229 -1.03 -7.61 30.53
CA PRO A 229 -0.92 -8.19 29.19
C PRO A 229 -1.82 -9.42 29.02
N ILE A 230 -3.05 -9.20 28.58
CA ILE A 230 -4.04 -10.22 28.25
C ILE A 230 -4.26 -10.19 26.75
N PHE A 231 -3.91 -11.28 26.07
CA PHE A 231 -4.27 -11.48 24.67
C PHE A 231 -5.75 -11.81 24.59
N ARG A 232 -6.52 -10.97 23.89
CA ARG A 232 -7.97 -11.15 23.76
C ARG A 232 -8.39 -10.90 22.31
N VAL A 233 -9.28 -11.75 21.81
CA VAL A 233 -9.91 -11.59 20.50
C VAL A 233 -11.29 -11.03 20.72
N LEU A 234 -11.58 -9.89 20.11
CA LEU A 234 -12.90 -9.26 20.14
C LEU A 234 -13.48 -9.26 18.74
N ARG A 235 -14.73 -9.68 18.62
CA ARG A 235 -15.54 -9.45 17.42
C ARG A 235 -15.90 -7.97 17.33
N THR A 236 -16.26 -7.50 16.14
CA THR A 236 -16.57 -6.08 15.90
C THR A 236 -17.64 -5.54 16.85
N TYR A 237 -18.70 -6.31 17.13
CA TYR A 237 -19.77 -5.89 18.03
C TYR A 237 -19.32 -5.82 19.51
N GLU A 238 -18.37 -6.67 19.93
CA GLU A 238 -17.83 -6.66 21.29
C GLU A 238 -16.95 -5.42 21.48
N LEU A 239 -16.08 -5.15 20.49
CA LEU A 239 -15.23 -3.96 20.49
C LEU A 239 -16.06 -2.66 20.52
N THR A 240 -17.13 -2.57 19.73
CA THR A 240 -17.96 -1.36 19.69
C THR A 240 -18.81 -1.19 20.95
N ALA A 241 -19.22 -2.30 21.59
CA ALA A 241 -19.92 -2.29 22.87
C ALA A 241 -18.99 -1.87 24.01
N GLU A 242 -17.83 -2.53 24.18
CA GLU A 242 -16.83 -2.18 25.20
C GLU A 242 -16.28 -0.77 25.02
N GLY A 243 -16.11 -0.33 23.77
CA GLY A 243 -15.68 1.02 23.44
C GLY A 243 -16.78 2.06 23.52
N GLU A 244 -18.04 1.68 23.76
CA GLU A 244 -19.22 2.57 23.79
C GLU A 244 -19.42 3.41 22.51
N PHE A 245 -19.05 2.87 21.35
CA PHE A 245 -19.23 3.53 20.04
C PHE A 245 -20.08 2.72 19.05
N TYR A 246 -20.87 1.77 19.55
CA TYR A 246 -21.80 0.95 18.76
C TYR A 246 -22.89 1.75 18.02
N ASN A 247 -23.26 2.93 18.55
CA ASN A 247 -24.24 3.84 17.92
C ASN A 247 -23.64 4.77 16.86
N ILE A 248 -22.33 4.69 16.59
CA ILE A 248 -21.67 5.53 15.60
C ILE A 248 -21.68 4.82 14.24
N ASP A 249 -22.13 5.53 13.19
CA ASP A 249 -22.02 5.04 11.81
C ASP A 249 -20.56 5.03 11.35
N LEU A 250 -19.90 3.89 11.55
CA LEU A 250 -18.51 3.67 11.13
C LEU A 250 -18.35 3.74 9.61
N TYR A 251 -19.37 3.35 8.83
CA TYR A 251 -19.31 3.40 7.37
C TYR A 251 -19.32 4.85 6.87
N GLY A 252 -20.23 5.67 7.41
CA GLY A 252 -20.27 7.12 7.17
C GLY A 252 -18.95 7.81 7.54
N LEU A 253 -18.35 7.45 8.67
CA LEU A 253 -17.05 7.97 9.09
C LEU A 253 -15.92 7.58 8.13
N LEU A 254 -15.85 6.32 7.69
CA LEU A 254 -14.86 5.87 6.72
C LEU A 254 -15.00 6.63 5.40
N LYS A 255 -16.24 6.80 4.91
CA LYS A 255 -16.53 7.59 3.70
C LYS A 255 -16.11 9.05 3.86
N PHE A 256 -16.36 9.66 5.02
CA PHE A 256 -15.90 11.01 5.33
C PHE A 256 -14.37 11.12 5.30
N CYS A 257 -13.66 10.18 5.92
CA CYS A 257 -12.18 10.16 5.92
C CYS A 257 -11.62 10.09 4.49
N ASP A 258 -12.19 9.23 3.64
CA ASP A 258 -11.79 9.06 2.25
C ASP A 258 -12.07 10.32 1.41
N GLN A 259 -13.29 10.85 1.47
CA GLN A 259 -13.71 12.01 0.67
C GLN A 259 -12.97 13.29 1.08
N SER A 260 -12.78 13.49 2.39
CA SER A 260 -12.10 14.66 2.92
C SER A 260 -10.58 14.56 2.84
N ARG A 261 -10.02 13.38 2.49
CA ARG A 261 -8.58 13.10 2.54
C ARG A 261 -8.00 13.44 3.92
N LEU A 262 -8.70 13.02 4.98
CA LEU A 262 -8.39 13.43 6.35
C LEU A 262 -6.98 12.98 6.76
N ALA A 263 -6.59 11.74 6.41
CA ALA A 263 -5.27 11.21 6.73
C ALA A 263 -4.15 12.11 6.18
N GLN A 264 -4.26 12.56 4.92
CA GLN A 264 -3.30 13.49 4.31
C GLN A 264 -3.28 14.85 5.03
N LYS A 265 -4.45 15.35 5.45
CA LYS A 265 -4.56 16.63 6.17
C LYS A 265 -3.94 16.58 7.57
N LEU A 266 -4.05 15.43 8.25
CA LEU A 266 -3.46 15.21 9.58
C LEU A 266 -1.94 15.09 9.53
N GLN A 267 -1.38 14.65 8.39
CA GLN A 267 0.06 14.50 8.25
C GLN A 267 0.83 15.82 8.46
N GLY A 268 0.27 16.96 8.05
CA GLY A 268 0.87 18.27 8.29
C GLY A 268 0.90 18.70 9.77
N PHE A 269 0.30 17.91 10.66
CA PHE A 269 0.34 18.10 12.12
C PHE A 269 1.28 17.11 12.80
N ALA A 270 1.98 16.26 12.03
CA ALA A 270 2.96 15.31 12.53
C ALA A 270 4.34 15.95 12.80
N GLU A 271 4.56 17.21 12.41
CA GLU A 271 5.90 17.85 12.36
C GLU A 271 6.32 18.64 13.63
N ASN A 272 5.68 18.42 14.77
CA ASN A 272 6.26 18.81 16.07
C ASN A 272 6.62 17.57 16.89
N PRO A 273 7.73 16.87 16.57
CA PRO A 273 8.31 15.91 17.49
C PRO A 273 8.90 16.70 18.67
N ILE A 274 8.13 16.83 19.75
CA ILE A 274 8.73 17.08 21.06
C ILE A 274 9.73 15.94 21.27
N ASN A 275 11.03 16.29 21.31
CA ASN A 275 12.18 15.45 21.66
C ASN A 275 11.86 13.97 21.91
N TYR A 276 11.94 13.15 20.86
CA TYR A 276 12.13 11.72 21.04
C TYR A 276 13.51 11.35 20.52
N THR A 277 14.35 11.00 21.48
CA THR A 277 15.53 10.16 21.28
C THR A 277 15.18 9.09 20.26
N LYS A 278 16.08 8.89 19.29
CA LYS A 278 16.17 7.63 18.56
C LYS A 278 16.35 6.53 19.61
N THR A 279 15.24 6.03 20.19
CA THR A 279 15.23 4.67 20.66
C THR A 279 15.55 3.89 19.41
N LYS A 280 16.74 3.28 19.39
CA LYS A 280 17.11 2.29 18.38
C LYS A 280 15.85 1.50 18.09
N GLU A 281 15.58 1.24 16.81
CA GLU A 281 14.84 0.05 16.43
C GLU A 281 15.57 -1.11 17.14
N GLN A 282 15.20 -1.37 18.39
CA GLN A 282 15.42 -2.64 19.01
C GLN A 282 14.60 -3.53 18.12
N GLU A 283 15.31 -4.34 17.35
CA GLU A 283 14.80 -5.55 16.74
C GLU A 283 13.85 -6.18 17.76
N LEU A 284 12.56 -5.90 17.60
CA LEU A 284 11.50 -6.58 18.31
C LEU A 284 11.58 -7.99 17.76
N THR A 285 12.28 -8.80 18.52
CA THR A 285 12.40 -10.24 18.36
C THR A 285 11.03 -10.82 18.00
N GLU A 286 10.93 -11.20 16.72
CA GLU A 286 10.12 -12.27 16.19
C GLU A 286 8.68 -12.42 16.73
N GLY A 287 7.80 -11.50 16.33
CA GLY A 287 6.39 -11.81 16.15
C GLY A 287 5.47 -10.62 16.30
N SER A 288 4.85 -10.18 15.20
CA SER A 288 3.65 -9.32 15.25
C SER A 288 2.66 -9.87 16.27
N ALA A 289 1.93 -9.00 16.99
CA ALA A 289 0.92 -9.43 17.98
C ALA A 289 -0.05 -10.48 17.39
N THR A 290 -0.31 -10.41 16.09
CA THR A 290 -1.09 -11.39 15.33
C THR A 290 -0.42 -12.77 15.28
N LYS A 291 0.90 -12.86 15.08
CA LYS A 291 1.65 -14.12 15.10
C LYS A 291 1.66 -14.75 16.49
N GLN A 292 1.81 -13.95 17.53
CA GLN A 292 1.78 -14.44 18.91
C GLN A 292 0.39 -15.00 19.27
N LEU A 293 -0.67 -14.29 18.86
CA LEU A 293 -2.05 -14.76 19.00
C LEU A 293 -2.31 -16.05 18.22
N LEU A 294 -1.87 -16.14 16.96
CA LEU A 294 -2.04 -17.33 16.14
C LEU A 294 -1.32 -18.55 16.74
N LYS A 295 -0.10 -18.37 17.26
CA LYS A 295 0.61 -19.43 17.99
C LYS A 295 -0.17 -19.90 19.22
N GLN A 296 -0.76 -18.98 19.99
CA GLN A 296 -1.59 -19.36 21.15
C GLN A 296 -2.86 -20.12 20.72
N ILE A 297 -3.52 -19.71 19.65
CA ILE A 297 -4.69 -20.42 19.10
C ILE A 297 -4.30 -21.83 18.66
N GLU A 298 -3.16 -22.01 17.99
CA GLU A 298 -2.65 -23.35 17.63
C GLU A 298 -2.38 -24.22 18.86
N ILE A 299 -1.80 -23.65 19.92
CA ILE A 299 -1.55 -24.38 21.18
C ILE A 299 -2.88 -24.82 21.81
N LEU A 300 -3.88 -23.94 21.87
CA LEU A 300 -5.20 -24.26 22.41
C LEU A 300 -5.91 -25.34 21.58
N GLN A 301 -5.79 -25.30 20.26
CA GLN A 301 -6.38 -26.31 19.38
C GLN A 301 -5.66 -27.68 19.48
N LYS A 302 -4.33 -27.69 19.66
CA LYS A 302 -3.58 -28.92 19.94
C LYS A 302 -3.98 -29.54 21.27
N ASN A 303 -4.14 -28.71 22.30
CA ASN A 303 -4.57 -29.17 23.63
C ASN A 303 -5.99 -29.75 23.62
N ASN A 304 -6.91 -29.20 22.81
CA ASN A 304 -8.26 -29.75 22.65
C ASN A 304 -8.31 -31.07 21.85
N LYS A 305 -7.33 -31.34 20.97
CA LYS A 305 -7.22 -32.63 20.25
C LYS A 305 -6.54 -33.73 21.08
N SER A 306 -5.79 -33.38 22.12
CA SER A 306 -5.12 -34.33 23.02
C SER A 306 -5.97 -34.79 24.21
N SER A 307 -7.21 -34.33 24.33
CA SER A 307 -8.18 -34.84 25.31
C SER A 307 -8.95 -36.01 24.67
N PRO A 308 -8.69 -37.28 25.04
CA PRO A 308 -9.50 -38.39 24.54
C PRO A 308 -10.91 -38.27 25.15
N GLU A 309 -11.92 -38.38 24.29
CA GLU A 309 -13.32 -38.58 24.68
C GLU A 309 -13.37 -39.72 25.71
N LYS A 310 -13.87 -39.40 26.92
CA LYS A 310 -14.30 -40.38 27.92
C LYS A 310 -15.81 -40.42 27.92
#